data_AF-A0A3D3ZW72-F1
#
_entry.id   AF-A0A3D3ZW72-F1
#
_cell.length_a   1.000
_cell.length_b   1.000
_cell.length_c   1.000
_cell.angle_alpha   90.00
_cell.angle_beta   90.00
_cell.angle_gamma   90.00
#
_symmetry.space_group_name_H-M   'P 1'
#
loop_
_entity.id
_entity.type
_entity.pdbx_description
1 polymer ?
#
loop_
_entity_poly.entity_id
_entity_poly.type
_entity_poly.pdbx_seq_one_letter_code
_entity_poly.pdbx_strand_id
1 'polypeptide(L)'
;QRLPKRGFSKPNRKKFAVVNLGLIQKFIDEKKLDGKSITEDSLVASGLVRRKLDGIRVLAKGEITAKVSIEVTGASAGAVEAVEKAGGKLTVTAAAATE
;
A
#
# COMPACT_ATOMS: atom_id res chain seq x y z
N GLN A 1 -39.12 -9.36 -8.05
CA GLN A 1 -39.23 -8.94 -6.64
C GLN A 1 -38.58 -7.57 -6.48
N ARG A 2 -39.25 -6.56 -5.91
CA ARG A 2 -38.68 -5.21 -5.75
C ARG A 2 -37.83 -5.17 -4.47
N LEU A 3 -36.53 -4.95 -4.60
CA LEU A 3 -35.64 -4.75 -3.45
C LEU A 3 -35.68 -3.27 -3.03
N PRO A 4 -35.75 -2.96 -1.72
CA PRO A 4 -35.70 -1.58 -1.23
C PRO A 4 -34.32 -0.96 -1.51
N LYS A 5 -34.30 0.36 -1.73
CA LYS A 5 -33.05 1.13 -1.77
C LYS A 5 -32.37 1.04 -0.40
N ARG A 6 -31.09 0.67 -0.36
CA ARG A 6 -30.33 0.53 0.90
C ARG A 6 -29.18 1.52 0.97
N GLY A 7 -29.05 2.14 2.14
CA GLY A 7 -27.92 3.00 2.50
C GLY A 7 -27.84 4.31 1.72
N PHE A 8 -26.68 4.96 1.83
CA PHE A 8 -26.32 6.15 1.07
C PHE A 8 -24.87 6.02 0.58
N SER A 9 -24.54 6.68 -0.53
CA SER A 9 -23.15 6.79 -1.00
C SER A 9 -22.50 8.03 -0.39
N LYS A 10 -21.40 7.88 0.34
CA LYS A 10 -20.64 9.02 0.89
C LYS A 10 -20.01 9.84 -0.25
N PRO A 11 -20.34 11.15 -0.41
CA PRO A 11 -19.82 11.97 -1.52
C PRO A 11 -18.30 12.16 -1.47
N ASN A 12 -17.75 12.42 -0.27
CA ASN A 12 -16.32 12.73 -0.08
C ASN A 12 -15.52 11.48 0.37
N ARG A 13 -15.72 10.36 -0.33
CA ARG A 13 -14.98 9.13 -0.02
C ARG A 13 -13.58 9.20 -0.62
N LYS A 14 -12.56 9.26 0.24
CA LYS A 14 -11.15 9.07 -0.15
C LYS A 14 -10.95 7.71 -0.80
N LYS A 15 -10.25 7.68 -1.93
CA LYS A 15 -9.88 6.50 -2.70
C LYS A 15 -8.38 6.34 -2.62
N PHE A 16 -7.96 5.20 -2.12
CA PHE A 16 -6.54 4.86 -2.04
C PHE A 16 -6.17 3.90 -3.16
N ALA A 17 -4.95 4.04 -3.68
CA ALA A 17 -4.38 3.03 -4.56
C ALA A 17 -3.92 1.85 -3.70
N VAL A 18 -4.36 0.64 -4.03
CA VAL A 18 -4.07 -0.55 -3.24
C VAL A 18 -2.90 -1.31 -3.85
N VAL A 19 -1.91 -1.64 -3.02
CA VAL A 19 -0.72 -2.41 -3.41
C VAL A 19 -0.54 -3.58 -2.46
N ASN A 20 -0.15 -4.74 -2.99
CA ASN A 20 0.11 -5.95 -2.22
C ASN A 20 1.60 -6.21 -2.11
N LEU A 21 2.06 -6.74 -0.97
CA LEU A 21 3.48 -7.06 -0.73
C LEU A 21 4.09 -7.97 -1.81
N GLY A 22 3.36 -9.00 -2.26
CA GLY A 22 3.88 -9.90 -3.30
C GLY A 22 4.11 -9.21 -4.65
N LEU A 23 3.42 -8.11 -4.96
CA LEU A 23 3.69 -7.34 -6.18
C LEU A 23 4.94 -6.47 -6.02
N ILE A 24 5.17 -5.93 -4.82
CA ILE A 24 6.39 -5.18 -4.50
C ILE A 24 7.61 -6.09 -4.67
N GLN A 25 7.55 -7.32 -4.13
CA GLN A 25 8.61 -8.31 -4.29
C GLN A 25 8.91 -8.60 -5.77
N LYS A 26 7.89 -8.85 -6.59
CA LYS A 26 8.08 -9.06 -8.04
C LYS A 26 8.80 -7.91 -8.73
N PHE A 27 8.45 -6.67 -8.39
CA PHE A 27 9.08 -5.49 -8.98
C PHE A 27 10.53 -5.30 -8.52
N ILE A 28 10.86 -5.75 -7.31
CA ILE A 28 12.24 -5.81 -6.82
C ILE A 28 13.02 -6.87 -7.60
N ASP A 29 12.43 -8.06 -7.79
CA ASP A 29 13.04 -9.16 -8.56
C ASP A 29 13.28 -8.75 -10.03
N GLU A 30 12.35 -8.00 -10.62
CA GLU A 30 12.46 -7.41 -11.96
C GLU A 30 13.41 -6.20 -12.02
N LYS A 31 14.07 -5.82 -10.91
CA LYS A 31 14.97 -4.66 -10.78
C LYS A 31 14.33 -3.32 -11.20
N LYS A 32 13.01 -3.22 -11.11
CA LYS A 32 12.24 -1.99 -11.36
C LYS A 32 12.10 -1.13 -10.11
N LEU A 33 12.37 -1.69 -8.93
CA LEU A 33 12.33 -1.01 -7.65
C LEU A 33 13.56 -1.34 -6.82
N ASP A 34 14.22 -0.29 -6.31
CA ASP A 34 15.28 -0.43 -5.33
C ASP A 34 14.69 -0.50 -3.93
N GLY A 35 14.95 -1.59 -3.21
CA GLY A 35 14.38 -1.82 -1.88
C GLY A 35 14.84 -0.85 -0.79
N LYS A 36 15.81 0.04 -1.07
CA LYS A 36 16.41 0.94 -0.08
C LYS A 36 15.47 2.05 0.40
N SER A 37 14.65 2.62 -0.50
CA SER A 37 13.67 3.66 -0.15
C SER A 37 12.51 3.67 -1.16
N ILE A 38 11.45 2.96 -0.82
CA ILE A 38 10.23 2.89 -1.62
C ILE A 38 9.27 3.97 -1.11
N THR A 39 9.21 5.10 -1.82
CA THR A 39 8.21 6.14 -1.59
C THR A 39 7.04 5.99 -2.56
N GLU A 40 5.95 6.70 -2.31
CA GLU A 40 4.80 6.68 -3.22
C GLU A 40 5.14 7.15 -4.64
N ASP A 41 6.12 8.04 -4.80
CA ASP A 41 6.59 8.47 -6.13
C ASP A 41 7.34 7.36 -6.84
N SER A 42 8.21 6.63 -6.12
CA SER A 42 8.91 5.46 -6.68
C SER A 42 7.93 4.37 -7.12
N LEU A 43 6.84 4.16 -6.38
CA LEU A 43 5.79 3.21 -6.75
C LEU A 43 5.03 3.60 -8.03
N VAL A 44 4.90 4.90 -8.30
CA VAL A 44 4.31 5.39 -9.55
C VAL A 44 5.30 5.33 -10.69
N ALA A 45 6.55 5.76 -10.46
CA ALA A 45 7.61 5.76 -11.45
C ALA A 45 7.96 4.35 -11.95
N SER A 46 7.96 3.35 -11.05
CA SER A 46 8.17 1.94 -11.42
C SER A 46 7.02 1.35 -12.24
N GLY A 47 5.87 2.04 -12.31
CA GLY A 47 4.67 1.55 -12.97
C GLY A 47 3.86 0.55 -12.15
N LEU A 48 4.24 0.29 -10.88
CA LEU A 48 3.46 -0.59 -10.00
C LEU A 48 2.07 0.00 -9.72
N VAL A 49 1.98 1.32 -9.63
CA VAL A 49 0.74 2.06 -9.44
C VAL A 49 0.61 3.13 -10.51
N ARG A 50 -0.55 3.23 -11.16
CA ARG A 50 -0.77 4.25 -12.20
C ARG A 50 -0.79 5.68 -11.65
N ARG A 51 -1.33 5.89 -10.45
CA ARG A 51 -1.48 7.19 -9.77
C ARG A 51 -1.76 7.02 -8.28
N LYS A 52 -1.33 7.98 -7.46
CA LYS A 52 -1.47 7.93 -6.00
C LYS A 52 -2.91 8.03 -5.48
N LEU A 53 -3.85 8.60 -6.26
CA LEU A 53 -5.21 8.94 -5.79
C LEU A 53 -5.14 9.82 -4.52
N ASP A 54 -5.86 9.48 -3.45
CA ASP A 54 -5.78 10.14 -2.13
C ASP A 54 -4.66 9.56 -1.24
N GLY A 55 -3.84 8.65 -1.77
CA GLY A 55 -2.70 7.99 -1.10
C GLY A 55 -2.58 6.51 -1.45
N ILE A 56 -1.44 5.90 -1.12
CA ILE A 56 -1.21 4.47 -1.37
C ILE A 56 -1.42 3.67 -0.09
N ARG A 57 -2.15 2.55 -0.19
CA ARG A 57 -2.40 1.61 0.90
C ARG A 57 -1.80 0.23 0.61
N VAL A 58 -0.88 -0.20 1.47
CA VAL A 58 -0.20 -1.50 1.36
C VAL A 58 -0.94 -2.57 2.15
N LEU A 59 -1.17 -3.73 1.52
CA LEU A 59 -1.86 -4.88 2.09
C LEU A 59 -0.99 -6.14 2.13
N ALA A 60 -1.25 -6.98 3.13
CA ALA A 60 -0.49 -8.18 3.48
C ALA A 60 -0.75 -9.40 2.59
N LYS A 61 -0.93 -9.20 1.27
CA LYS A 61 -1.15 -10.32 0.35
C LYS A 61 0.14 -10.67 -0.38
N GLY A 62 0.58 -11.92 -0.22
CA GLY A 62 1.86 -12.41 -0.73
C GLY A 62 3.01 -12.15 0.25
N GLU A 63 4.16 -12.72 -0.06
CA GLU A 63 5.34 -12.69 0.80
C GLU A 63 6.32 -11.61 0.34
N ILE A 64 7.09 -11.09 1.30
CA ILE A 64 8.20 -10.20 1.06
C ILE A 64 9.42 -10.76 1.78
N THR A 65 10.49 -11.00 1.03
CA THR A 65 11.73 -11.57 1.54
C THR A 65 12.87 -10.56 1.46
N ALA A 66 12.74 -9.57 0.59
CA ALA A 66 13.67 -8.46 0.49
C ALA A 66 13.55 -7.53 1.70
N LYS A 67 14.70 -7.05 2.18
CA LYS A 67 14.76 -5.96 3.16
C LYS A 67 14.37 -4.66 2.47
N VAL A 68 13.20 -4.13 2.81
CA VAL A 68 12.65 -2.91 2.21
C VAL A 68 12.33 -1.83 3.24
N SER A 69 12.60 -0.58 2.88
CA SER A 69 12.05 0.60 3.58
C SER A 69 10.93 1.20 2.74
N ILE A 70 9.69 1.17 3.24
CA ILE A 70 8.49 1.63 2.52
C ILE A 70 7.84 2.80 3.28
N GLU A 71 7.64 3.92 2.59
CA GLU A 71 6.97 5.12 3.07
C GLU A 71 5.67 5.36 2.27
N VAL A 72 4.52 5.18 2.92
CA VAL A 72 3.20 5.24 2.27
C VAL A 72 2.13 5.88 3.15
N THR A 73 1.04 6.35 2.54
CA THR A 73 -0.10 6.96 3.26
C THR A 73 -0.84 5.97 4.16
N GLY A 74 -0.83 4.67 3.86
CA GLY A 74 -1.49 3.66 4.68
C GLY A 74 -0.91 2.26 4.55
N ALA A 75 -1.03 1.47 5.62
CA ALA A 75 -0.76 0.04 5.59
C ALA A 75 -1.75 -0.74 6.45
N SER A 76 -2.00 -2.01 6.12
CA SER A 76 -2.66 -2.94 7.04
C SER A 76 -1.69 -3.41 8.13
N ALA A 77 -2.19 -3.70 9.34
CA ALA A 77 -1.37 -4.21 10.44
C ALA A 77 -0.53 -5.44 10.03
N GLY A 78 -1.16 -6.43 9.38
CA GLY A 78 -0.44 -7.61 8.89
C GLY A 78 0.63 -7.31 7.83
N ALA A 79 0.56 -6.17 7.14
CA ALA A 79 1.58 -5.78 6.17
C ALA A 79 2.81 -5.19 6.86
N VAL A 80 2.58 -4.40 7.92
CA VAL A 80 3.64 -3.87 8.78
C VAL A 80 4.40 -5.04 9.41
N GLU A 81 3.68 -5.99 10.02
CA GLU A 81 4.30 -7.17 10.64
C GLU A 81 5.08 -8.03 9.63
N ALA A 82 4.53 -8.25 8.43
CA ALA A 82 5.22 -9.03 7.40
C ALA A 82 6.52 -8.34 6.92
N VAL A 83 6.52 -7.02 6.78
CA VAL A 83 7.71 -6.25 6.40
C VAL A 83 8.75 -6.22 7.53
N GLU A 84 8.31 -6.10 8.79
CA GLU A 84 9.19 -6.17 9.96
C GLU A 84 9.85 -7.55 10.11
N LYS A 85 9.09 -8.63 9.86
CA LYS A 85 9.62 -10.00 9.83
C LYS A 85 10.69 -10.21 8.75
N ALA A 86 10.57 -9.53 7.62
CA ALA A 86 11.58 -9.51 6.56
C ALA A 86 12.79 -8.60 6.89
N GLY A 87 12.82 -7.98 8.08
CA GLY A 87 13.88 -7.07 8.52
C GLY A 87 13.81 -5.69 7.87
N GLY A 88 12.69 -5.35 7.24
CA GLY A 88 12.41 -4.04 6.63
C GLY A 88 11.76 -3.06 7.61
N LYS A 89 11.37 -1.90 7.09
CA LYS A 89 10.64 -0.86 7.84
C LYS A 89 9.49 -0.34 6.98
N LEU A 90 8.28 -0.30 7.54
CA LEU A 90 7.14 0.34 6.90
C LEU A 90 6.68 1.52 7.75
N THR A 91 6.81 2.73 7.22
CA THR A 91 6.41 3.99 7.84
C THR A 91 5.15 4.52 7.19
N VAL A 92 4.13 4.77 8.01
CA VAL A 92 2.86 5.33 7.56
C VAL A 92 2.86 6.84 7.80
N THR A 93 2.73 7.64 6.75
CA THR A 93 2.79 9.12 6.83
C THR A 93 1.48 9.75 7.29
N ALA A 94 0.34 9.07 7.10
CA ALA A 94 -0.90 9.46 7.76
C ALA A 94 -0.94 8.83 9.15
N ALA A 95 -0.45 9.57 10.15
CA ALA A 95 -0.71 9.27 11.55
C ALA A 95 -2.22 9.06 11.76
N ALA A 96 -2.56 8.04 12.55
CA ALA A 96 -3.92 7.70 12.89
C ALA A 96 -4.70 8.97 13.29
N ALA A 97 -5.72 9.32 12.50
CA ALA A 97 -6.79 10.15 13.02
C ALA A 97 -7.53 9.30 14.05
N THR A 98 -7.06 9.38 15.30
CA THR A 98 -7.82 9.00 16.48
C THR A 98 -9.01 9.96 16.55
N GLU A 99 -10.19 9.46 16.22
CA GLU A 99 -11.50 10.04 16.53
C GLU A 99 -12.41 8.91 16.99
#